data_AF-A0A510JPQ1-F1
#
_entry.id   AF-A0A510JPQ1-F1
#
_cell.length_a   1.000
_cell.length_b   1.000
_cell.length_c   1.000
_cell.angle_alpha   90.00
_cell.angle_beta   90.00
_cell.angle_gamma   90.00
#
_symmetry.space_group_name_H-M   'P 1'
#
loop_
_entity.id
_entity.type
_entity.pdbx_description
1 polymer ?
#
loop_
_entity_poly.entity_id
_entity_poly.type
_entity_poly.pdbx_seq_one_letter_code
_entity_poly.pdbx_strand_id
1 'polypeptide(L)'
;MKGKDKYMKFWKSNKKLLIFLVCSSIVFWNIWILGELNKNEFIKTIGSSFFFEFIFVGITIFWIERIQEKIKNEEEEPKKEVVYNRIAKIFKRFNSLCIEMCRYSDIEIKEIQNIEELYTVRNFDKIFKNLDLESIPCFLSSVKGKWGDFIKSIADYIKSEWEMLIPLYHFIESKLYNQIDNFFEENELLKMMNLIDDIKKAHDNDKSYDKLHKYAKSFFRKSSLEENLKEILNIMKIFNEEYKKNWNKEIELKSF
;
A
#
# COMPACT_ATOMS: atom_id res chain seq x y z
N MET A 1 15.28 13.63 -1.63
CA MET A 1 14.32 14.49 -2.37
C MET A 1 13.09 14.96 -1.57
N LYS A 2 12.70 14.32 -0.43
CA LYS A 2 11.54 14.72 0.40
C LYS A 2 11.57 16.13 1.03
N GLY A 3 12.74 16.77 1.13
CA GLY A 3 12.84 18.13 1.69
C GLY A 3 12.32 19.22 0.75
N LYS A 4 12.52 19.09 -0.56
CA LYS A 4 12.24 20.15 -1.55
C LYS A 4 10.74 20.45 -1.67
N ASP A 5 9.91 19.41 -1.67
CA ASP A 5 8.45 19.55 -1.77
C ASP A 5 7.81 20.13 -0.50
N LYS A 6 8.39 19.85 0.68
CA LYS A 6 7.95 20.41 1.97
C LYS A 6 8.17 21.92 2.02
N TYR A 7 9.37 22.39 1.62
CA TYR A 7 9.64 23.83 1.50
C TYR A 7 8.67 24.49 0.51
N MET A 8 8.41 23.87 -0.64
CA MET A 8 7.51 24.43 -1.65
C MET A 8 6.06 24.63 -1.16
N LYS A 9 5.59 23.77 -0.24
CA LYS A 9 4.25 23.90 0.37
C LYS A 9 4.16 25.07 1.35
N PHE A 10 5.16 25.22 2.23
CA PHE A 10 5.30 26.37 3.14
C PHE A 10 5.30 27.71 2.38
N TRP A 11 6.14 27.79 1.34
CA TRP A 11 6.24 28.98 0.50
C TRP A 11 4.95 29.30 -0.25
N LYS A 12 4.09 28.32 -0.53
CA LYS A 12 2.78 28.53 -1.16
C LYS A 12 1.72 29.02 -0.17
N SER A 13 1.58 28.38 1.00
CA SER A 13 0.55 28.76 1.98
C SER A 13 0.81 30.12 2.63
N ASN A 14 2.08 30.44 2.92
CA ASN A 14 2.44 31.66 3.66
C ASN A 14 3.07 32.74 2.78
N LYS A 15 2.98 32.59 1.45
CA LYS A 15 3.63 33.49 0.48
C LYS A 15 3.37 34.96 0.77
N LYS A 16 2.09 35.31 1.02
CA LYS A 16 1.66 36.70 1.24
C LYS A 16 2.20 37.27 2.55
N LEU A 17 2.16 36.46 3.62
CA LEU A 17 2.67 36.84 4.94
C LEU A 17 4.19 37.01 4.92
N LEU A 18 4.89 36.12 4.22
CA LEU A 18 6.34 36.16 4.12
C LEU A 18 6.82 37.32 3.24
N ILE A 19 6.13 37.62 2.14
CA ILE A 19 6.36 38.83 1.35
C ILE A 19 6.14 40.07 2.22
N PHE A 20 5.04 40.13 2.98
CA PHE A 20 4.76 41.25 3.87
C PHE A 20 5.86 41.44 4.93
N LEU A 21 6.29 40.37 5.60
CA LEU A 21 7.37 40.41 6.60
C LEU A 21 8.70 40.89 6.01
N VAL A 22 9.07 40.39 4.82
CA VAL A 22 10.31 40.79 4.13
C VAL A 22 10.24 42.25 3.68
N CYS A 23 9.15 42.67 3.05
CA CYS A 23 8.95 44.05 2.62
C CYS A 23 8.96 45.02 3.81
N SER A 24 8.25 44.70 4.89
CA SER A 24 8.25 45.50 6.11
C SER A 24 9.63 45.58 6.73
N SER A 25 10.36 44.45 6.81
CA SER A 25 11.72 44.43 7.33
C SER A 25 12.66 45.33 6.49
N ILE A 26 12.55 45.32 5.17
CA ILE A 26 13.34 46.20 4.28
C ILE A 26 12.99 47.67 4.53
N VAL A 27 11.70 48.01 4.68
CA VAL A 27 11.28 49.39 4.96
C VAL A 27 11.86 49.89 6.29
N PHE A 28 11.72 49.11 7.36
CA PHE A 28 12.20 49.51 8.68
C PHE A 28 13.73 49.49 8.79
N TRP A 29 14.41 48.62 8.04
CA TRP A 29 15.86 48.68 7.86
C TRP A 29 16.32 50.00 7.23
N ASN A 30 15.63 50.46 6.18
CA ASN A 30 15.94 51.75 5.56
C ASN A 30 15.66 52.93 6.50
N ILE A 31 14.56 52.87 7.28
CA ILE A 31 14.25 53.88 8.30
C ILE A 31 15.36 53.92 9.37
N TRP A 32 15.82 52.76 9.81
CA TRP A 32 16.91 52.64 10.77
C TRP A 32 18.20 53.28 10.22
N ILE A 33 18.65 52.89 9.02
CA ILE A 33 19.84 53.46 8.38
C ILE A 33 19.72 54.97 8.20
N LEU A 34 18.54 55.47 7.79
CA LEU A 34 18.29 56.90 7.62
C LEU A 34 18.41 57.66 8.96
N GLY A 35 17.91 57.07 10.04
CA GLY A 35 18.08 57.60 11.41
C GLY A 35 19.55 57.65 11.84
N GLU A 36 20.32 56.61 11.50
CA GLU A 36 21.76 56.52 11.78
C GLU A 36 22.54 57.61 11.02
N LEU A 37 22.30 57.76 9.72
CA LEU A 37 22.99 58.72 8.86
C LEU A 37 22.70 60.17 9.25
N ASN A 38 21.47 60.46 9.67
CA ASN A 38 21.03 61.79 10.04
C ASN A 38 21.25 62.12 11.54
N LYS A 39 21.86 61.20 12.31
CA LYS A 39 22.03 61.31 13.78
C LYS A 39 20.71 61.64 14.50
N ASN A 40 19.59 61.09 14.01
CA ASN A 40 18.28 61.27 14.62
C ASN A 40 17.94 60.03 15.46
N GLU A 41 18.16 60.15 16.77
CA GLU A 41 17.99 59.07 17.76
C GLU A 41 16.56 58.47 17.74
N PHE A 42 15.55 59.32 17.54
CA PHE A 42 14.14 58.90 17.53
C PHE A 42 13.84 58.01 16.32
N ILE A 43 14.24 58.44 15.11
CA ILE A 43 14.03 57.68 13.88
C ILE A 43 14.83 56.37 13.90
N LYS A 44 16.07 56.43 14.39
CA LYS A 44 16.94 55.24 14.57
C LYS A 44 16.26 54.19 15.45
N THR A 45 15.74 54.60 16.60
CA THR A 45 15.12 53.70 17.58
C THR A 45 13.83 53.07 17.05
N ILE A 46 12.99 53.85 16.36
CA ILE A 46 11.78 53.34 15.73
C ILE A 46 12.12 52.32 14.64
N GLY A 47 13.06 52.65 13.75
CA GLY A 47 13.47 51.77 12.66
C GLY A 47 14.01 50.43 13.17
N SER A 48 14.91 50.45 14.15
CA SER A 48 15.51 49.23 14.69
C SER A 48 14.48 48.36 15.45
N SER A 49 13.62 48.97 16.27
CA SER A 49 12.61 48.24 17.04
C SER A 49 11.65 47.47 16.13
N PHE A 50 11.05 48.14 15.15
CA PHE A 50 10.15 47.48 14.21
C PHE A 50 10.88 46.45 13.34
N PHE A 51 12.12 46.72 12.91
CA PHE A 51 12.91 45.75 12.16
C PHE A 51 13.10 44.43 12.93
N PHE A 52 13.52 44.51 14.19
CA PHE A 52 13.71 43.32 15.02
C PHE A 52 12.39 42.63 15.37
N GLU A 53 11.31 43.38 15.61
CA GLU A 53 9.98 42.80 15.82
C GLU A 53 9.48 42.00 14.60
N PHE A 54 9.63 42.53 13.38
CA PHE A 54 9.23 41.80 12.17
C PHE A 54 10.06 40.54 11.95
N ILE A 55 11.37 40.59 12.22
CA ILE A 55 12.23 39.40 12.18
C ILE A 55 11.75 38.37 13.21
N PHE A 56 11.47 38.81 14.44
CA PHE A 56 11.04 37.93 15.52
C PHE A 56 9.70 37.25 15.21
N VAL A 57 8.73 38.00 14.68
CA VAL A 57 7.45 37.46 14.22
C VAL A 57 7.67 36.42 13.12
N GLY A 58 8.54 36.71 12.14
CA GLY A 58 8.85 35.78 11.06
C GLY A 58 9.48 34.46 11.55
N ILE A 59 10.43 34.53 12.48
CA ILE A 59 11.05 33.35 13.11
C ILE A 59 9.99 32.55 13.89
N THR A 60 9.13 33.24 14.64
CA THR A 60 8.10 32.59 15.48
C THR A 60 7.08 31.81 14.64
N ILE A 61 6.57 32.41 13.56
CA ILE A 61 5.65 31.74 12.64
C ILE A 61 6.30 30.49 12.03
N PHE A 62 7.54 30.62 11.57
CA PHE A 62 8.29 29.49 11.01
C PHE A 62 8.46 28.34 12.01
N TRP A 63 8.74 28.67 13.28
CA TRP A 63 8.86 27.68 14.34
C TRP A 63 7.53 26.99 14.67
N ILE A 64 6.43 27.74 14.79
CA ILE A 64 5.10 27.18 15.06
C ILE A 64 4.69 26.19 13.96
N GLU A 65 4.84 26.55 12.70
CA GLU A 65 4.49 25.66 11.59
C GLU A 65 5.37 24.42 11.55
N ARG A 66 6.67 24.56 11.82
CA ARG A 66 7.58 23.41 11.90
C ARG A 66 7.18 22.45 13.02
N ILE A 67 6.75 22.97 14.17
CA ILE A 67 6.25 22.16 15.29
C ILE A 67 4.94 21.47 14.89
N GLN A 68 3.99 22.18 14.29
CA GLN A 68 2.73 21.59 13.82
C GLN A 68 2.97 20.48 12.79
N GLU A 69 3.89 20.69 11.84
CA GLU A 69 4.25 19.68 10.86
C GLU A 69 4.90 18.46 11.53
N LYS A 70 5.76 18.69 12.54
CA LYS A 70 6.38 17.61 13.32
C LYS A 70 5.33 16.78 14.05
N ILE A 71 4.39 17.43 14.76
CA ILE A 71 3.27 16.77 15.45
C ILE A 71 2.42 15.97 14.46
N LYS A 72 2.08 16.56 13.31
CA LYS A 72 1.31 15.86 12.28
C LYS A 72 2.02 14.61 11.75
N ASN A 73 3.34 14.68 11.51
CA ASN A 73 4.10 13.51 11.09
C ASN A 73 4.15 12.44 12.20
N GLU A 74 4.33 12.84 13.46
CA GLU A 74 4.32 11.93 14.61
C GLU A 74 2.96 11.24 14.80
N GLU A 75 1.85 11.88 14.43
CA GLU A 75 0.51 11.27 14.45
C GLU A 75 0.19 10.39 13.23
N GLU A 76 0.68 10.76 12.03
CA GLU A 76 0.41 10.04 10.79
C GLU A 76 1.29 8.80 10.60
N GLU A 77 2.54 8.82 11.08
CA GLU A 77 3.48 7.71 11.00
C GLU A 77 2.95 6.38 11.58
N PRO A 78 2.39 6.33 12.81
CA PRO A 78 1.81 5.11 13.34
C PRO A 78 0.57 4.65 12.55
N LYS A 79 -0.25 5.57 12.03
CA LYS A 79 -1.41 5.24 11.19
C LYS A 79 -0.95 4.63 9.86
N LYS A 80 0.08 5.21 9.26
CA LYS A 80 0.70 4.68 8.04
C LYS A 80 1.27 3.28 8.26
N GLU A 81 1.95 3.06 9.38
CA GLU A 81 2.46 1.75 9.74
C GLU A 81 1.33 0.71 9.89
N VAL A 82 0.22 1.07 10.53
CA VAL A 82 -0.96 0.20 10.68
C VAL A 82 -1.51 -0.21 9.32
N VAL A 83 -1.58 0.70 8.35
CA VAL A 83 -2.04 0.43 6.99
C VAL A 83 -1.11 -0.56 6.28
N TYR A 84 0.21 -0.35 6.33
CA TYR A 84 1.18 -1.30 5.74
C TYR A 84 1.14 -2.66 6.44
N ASN A 85 0.99 -2.70 7.77
CA ASN A 85 0.83 -3.97 8.50
C ASN A 85 -0.41 -4.76 8.02
N ARG A 86 -1.52 -4.09 7.69
CA ARG A 86 -2.73 -4.75 7.14
C ARG A 86 -2.47 -5.35 5.77
N ILE A 87 -1.87 -4.58 4.86
CA ILE A 87 -1.47 -5.08 3.53
C ILE A 87 -0.54 -6.29 3.67
N ALA A 88 0.45 -6.22 4.58
CA ALA A 88 1.34 -7.33 4.84
C ALA A 88 0.60 -8.59 5.35
N LYS A 89 -0.46 -8.43 6.17
CA LYS A 89 -1.28 -9.56 6.61
C LYS A 89 -2.06 -10.20 5.46
N ILE A 90 -2.59 -9.40 4.53
CA ILE A 90 -3.27 -9.90 3.34
C ILE A 90 -2.31 -10.79 2.54
N PHE A 91 -1.13 -10.28 2.19
CA PHE A 91 -0.14 -11.06 1.44
C PHE A 91 0.32 -12.30 2.20
N LYS A 92 0.47 -12.24 3.53
CA LYS A 92 0.80 -13.43 4.35
C LYS A 92 -0.27 -14.51 4.28
N ARG A 93 -1.56 -14.13 4.33
CA ARG A 93 -2.68 -15.07 4.22
C ARG A 93 -2.76 -15.67 2.82
N PHE A 94 -2.54 -14.86 1.80
CA PHE A 94 -2.50 -15.31 0.43
C PHE A 94 -1.31 -16.27 0.18
N ASN A 95 -0.11 -15.95 0.67
CA ASN A 95 1.04 -16.85 0.62
C ASN A 95 0.74 -18.19 1.33
N SER A 96 0.06 -18.15 2.48
CA SER A 96 -0.34 -19.35 3.22
C SER A 96 -1.26 -20.24 2.40
N LEU A 97 -2.20 -19.66 1.65
CA LEU A 97 -3.03 -20.41 0.71
C LEU A 97 -2.17 -21.11 -0.34
N CYS A 98 -1.27 -20.36 -0.99
CA CYS A 98 -0.42 -20.91 -2.05
C CYS A 98 0.48 -22.04 -1.54
N ILE A 99 1.08 -21.89 -0.34
CA ILE A 99 1.90 -22.93 0.29
C ILE A 99 1.07 -24.19 0.52
N GLU A 100 -0.12 -24.05 1.11
CA GLU A 100 -0.97 -25.21 1.36
C GLU A 100 -1.42 -25.87 0.04
N MET A 101 -1.76 -25.10 -0.98
CA MET A 101 -2.04 -25.66 -2.32
C MET A 101 -0.86 -26.47 -2.86
N CYS A 102 0.38 -25.98 -2.70
CA CYS A 102 1.58 -26.74 -3.03
C CYS A 102 1.67 -28.05 -2.22
N ARG A 103 1.37 -28.01 -0.91
CA ARG A 103 1.39 -29.20 -0.03
C ARG A 103 0.42 -30.29 -0.48
N TYR A 104 -0.79 -29.91 -0.89
CA TYR A 104 -1.82 -30.85 -1.39
C TYR A 104 -1.49 -31.50 -2.72
N SER A 105 -0.47 -31.02 -3.42
CA SER A 105 -0.15 -31.44 -4.78
C SER A 105 1.03 -32.40 -4.88
N ASP A 106 1.40 -33.15 -3.83
CA ASP A 106 2.50 -34.14 -3.83
C ASP A 106 3.80 -33.65 -4.53
N ILE A 107 4.02 -32.33 -4.57
CA ILE A 107 5.29 -31.74 -4.97
C ILE A 107 6.22 -32.18 -3.85
N GLU A 108 7.34 -32.85 -4.14
CA GLU A 108 8.36 -33.07 -3.12
C GLU A 108 8.71 -31.70 -2.51
N ILE A 109 8.14 -31.41 -1.33
CA ILE A 109 8.39 -30.21 -0.54
C ILE A 109 9.78 -30.38 0.06
N LYS A 110 10.81 -30.48 -0.79
CA LYS A 110 12.14 -30.05 -0.39
C LYS A 110 12.14 -28.52 -0.48
N GLU A 111 11.36 -27.99 0.46
CA GLU A 111 11.24 -26.64 1.01
C GLU A 111 11.24 -25.49 0.01
N ILE A 112 10.05 -24.98 -0.32
CA ILE A 112 9.91 -23.62 -0.87
C ILE A 112 10.59 -22.66 0.12
N GLN A 113 11.72 -22.08 -0.26
CA GLN A 113 12.55 -21.29 0.66
C GLN A 113 12.25 -19.79 0.60
N ASN A 114 11.66 -19.32 -0.51
CA ASN A 114 11.39 -17.90 -0.74
C ASN A 114 10.14 -17.66 -1.60
N ILE A 115 9.72 -16.40 -1.63
CA ILE A 115 8.50 -15.94 -2.31
C ILE A 115 8.62 -16.17 -3.82
N GLU A 116 9.80 -15.95 -4.40
CA GLU A 116 10.06 -16.19 -5.82
C GLU A 116 9.82 -17.64 -6.23
N GLU A 117 10.25 -18.59 -5.41
CA GLU A 117 10.06 -20.01 -5.63
C GLU A 117 8.59 -20.41 -5.52
N LEU A 118 7.86 -19.83 -4.56
CA LEU A 118 6.42 -20.04 -4.38
C LEU A 118 5.65 -19.68 -5.66
N TYR A 119 5.95 -18.52 -6.25
CA TYR A 119 5.26 -17.99 -7.43
C TYR A 119 5.79 -18.50 -8.79
N THR A 120 6.41 -19.68 -8.82
CA THR A 120 6.85 -20.29 -10.10
C THR A 120 5.70 -21.02 -10.80
N VAL A 121 5.59 -20.83 -12.12
CA VAL A 121 4.57 -21.51 -12.96
C VAL A 121 4.63 -23.02 -12.81
N ARG A 122 5.82 -23.60 -12.65
CA ARG A 122 5.99 -25.06 -12.47
C ARG A 122 5.28 -25.58 -11.22
N ASN A 123 5.31 -24.84 -10.12
CA ASN A 123 4.64 -25.24 -8.88
C ASN A 123 3.13 -25.18 -9.07
N PHE A 124 2.62 -24.09 -9.63
CA PHE A 124 1.21 -23.94 -9.93
C PHE A 124 0.70 -24.95 -10.97
N ASP A 125 1.44 -25.24 -12.04
CA ASP A 125 1.11 -26.31 -13.01
C ASP A 125 0.94 -27.67 -12.34
N LYS A 126 1.79 -28.01 -11.36
CA LYS A 126 1.68 -29.25 -10.58
C LYS A 126 0.48 -29.22 -9.64
N ILE A 127 0.23 -28.09 -8.98
CA ILE A 127 -0.99 -27.86 -8.18
C ILE A 127 -2.23 -28.11 -9.04
N PHE A 128 -2.28 -27.51 -10.23
CA PHE A 128 -3.41 -27.65 -11.15
C PHE A 128 -3.61 -29.08 -11.63
N LYS A 129 -2.51 -29.80 -11.93
CA LYS A 129 -2.56 -31.22 -12.31
C LYS A 129 -3.01 -32.12 -11.16
N ASN A 130 -2.57 -31.89 -9.93
CA ASN A 130 -2.83 -32.79 -8.80
C ASN A 130 -4.11 -32.49 -8.04
N LEU A 131 -4.59 -31.24 -8.07
CA LEU A 131 -5.99 -30.93 -7.77
C LEU A 131 -6.94 -31.45 -8.86
N ASP A 132 -6.39 -32.04 -9.92
CA ASP A 132 -7.06 -32.56 -11.11
C ASP A 132 -8.13 -31.57 -11.57
N LEU A 133 -7.73 -30.30 -11.71
CA LEU A 133 -8.60 -29.21 -12.12
C LEU A 133 -9.08 -29.34 -13.58
N GLU A 134 -8.45 -30.24 -14.33
CA GLU A 134 -8.91 -30.72 -15.65
C GLU A 134 -10.11 -31.69 -15.51
N SER A 135 -10.25 -32.36 -14.35
CA SER A 135 -11.35 -33.24 -13.93
C SER A 135 -12.28 -32.54 -12.94
N ILE A 136 -13.34 -31.95 -13.47
CA ILE A 136 -14.38 -31.25 -12.70
C ILE A 136 -14.93 -32.04 -11.48
N PRO A 137 -15.19 -33.37 -11.56
CA PRO A 137 -15.66 -34.14 -10.41
C PRO A 137 -14.67 -34.18 -9.24
N CYS A 138 -13.37 -34.36 -9.53
CA CYS A 138 -12.32 -34.42 -8.52
C CYS A 138 -12.13 -33.06 -7.84
N PHE A 139 -12.08 -31.98 -8.63
CA PHE A 139 -12.05 -30.62 -8.11
C PHE A 139 -13.24 -30.32 -7.18
N LEU A 140 -14.46 -30.69 -7.58
CA LEU A 140 -15.66 -30.43 -6.79
C LEU A 140 -15.72 -31.24 -5.50
N SER A 141 -15.22 -32.47 -5.50
CA SER A 141 -15.11 -33.27 -4.29
C SER A 141 -14.17 -32.62 -3.27
N SER A 142 -13.05 -32.05 -3.73
CA SER A 142 -12.08 -31.33 -2.90
C SER A 142 -12.64 -30.00 -2.40
N VAL A 143 -13.32 -29.24 -3.25
CA VAL A 143 -13.92 -27.93 -2.90
C VAL A 143 -15.14 -28.07 -1.98
N LYS A 144 -15.85 -29.19 -1.99
CA LYS A 144 -16.95 -29.45 -1.04
C LYS A 144 -16.50 -29.78 0.38
N GLY A 145 -15.24 -30.16 0.56
CA GLY A 145 -14.68 -30.47 1.88
C GLY A 145 -14.10 -29.24 2.60
N LYS A 146 -13.31 -29.51 3.64
CA LYS A 146 -12.57 -28.49 4.42
C LYS A 146 -11.74 -27.53 3.55
N TRP A 147 -11.38 -27.95 2.34
CA TRP A 147 -10.57 -27.18 1.42
C TRP A 147 -11.29 -25.99 0.80
N GLY A 148 -12.53 -26.16 0.33
CA GLY A 148 -13.30 -25.01 -0.18
C GLY A 148 -13.67 -24.03 0.92
N ASP A 149 -13.96 -24.51 2.13
CA ASP A 149 -14.22 -23.65 3.28
C ASP A 149 -12.97 -22.85 3.70
N PHE A 150 -11.79 -23.48 3.63
CA PHE A 150 -10.51 -22.81 3.84
C PHE A 150 -10.26 -21.71 2.80
N ILE A 151 -10.40 -22.01 1.51
CA ILE A 151 -10.18 -21.02 0.43
C ILE A 151 -11.19 -19.88 0.57
N LYS A 152 -12.46 -20.19 0.86
CA LYS A 152 -13.51 -19.19 1.06
C LYS A 152 -13.22 -18.30 2.27
N SER A 153 -12.79 -18.88 3.39
CA SER A 153 -12.39 -18.13 4.59
C SER A 153 -11.25 -17.14 4.29
N ILE A 154 -10.28 -17.52 3.45
CA ILE A 154 -9.20 -16.63 3.03
C ILE A 154 -9.72 -15.54 2.11
N ALA A 155 -10.57 -15.88 1.14
CA ALA A 155 -11.18 -14.90 0.24
C ALA A 155 -11.96 -13.82 0.99
N ASP A 156 -12.79 -14.25 1.95
CA ASP A 156 -13.59 -13.35 2.77
C ASP A 156 -12.71 -12.47 3.68
N TYR A 157 -11.62 -13.04 4.22
CA TYR A 157 -10.64 -12.27 4.99
C TYR A 157 -9.97 -11.20 4.13
N ILE A 158 -9.48 -11.58 2.94
CA ILE A 158 -8.82 -10.66 2.01
C ILE A 158 -9.77 -9.54 1.61
N LYS A 159 -11.00 -9.87 1.25
CA LYS A 159 -12.04 -8.90 0.88
C LYS A 159 -12.35 -7.94 2.03
N SER A 160 -12.52 -8.45 3.25
CA SER A 160 -12.79 -7.61 4.42
C SER A 160 -11.65 -6.64 4.72
N GLU A 161 -10.40 -7.09 4.68
CA GLU A 161 -9.24 -6.21 4.88
C GLU A 161 -9.11 -5.20 3.74
N TRP A 162 -9.39 -5.60 2.50
CA TRP A 162 -9.38 -4.70 1.35
C TRP A 162 -10.41 -3.57 1.49
N GLU A 163 -11.65 -3.89 1.85
CA GLU A 163 -12.71 -2.89 2.08
C GLU A 163 -12.33 -1.90 3.20
N MET A 164 -11.60 -2.35 4.24
CA MET A 164 -11.08 -1.49 5.30
C MET A 164 -9.92 -0.59 4.84
N LEU A 165 -9.18 -0.97 3.80
CA LEU A 165 -8.06 -0.20 3.25
C LEU A 165 -8.52 0.96 2.36
N ILE A 166 -9.67 0.82 1.67
CA ILE A 166 -10.24 1.85 0.78
C ILE A 166 -10.26 3.24 1.44
N PRO A 167 -10.85 3.47 2.62
CA PRO A 167 -10.86 4.81 3.24
C PRO A 167 -9.47 5.30 3.69
N LEU A 168 -8.50 4.40 3.78
CA LEU A 168 -7.14 4.67 4.29
C LEU A 168 -6.10 4.84 3.16
N TYR A 169 -6.53 4.83 1.89
CA TYR A 169 -5.62 4.84 0.73
C TYR A 169 -4.64 6.02 0.72
N HIS A 170 -5.02 7.16 1.29
CA HIS A 170 -4.17 8.36 1.36
C HIS A 170 -2.90 8.17 2.19
N PHE A 171 -2.81 7.11 3.00
CA PHE A 171 -1.60 6.72 3.72
C PHE A 171 -0.64 5.88 2.88
N ILE A 172 -1.06 5.34 1.74
CA ILE A 172 -0.26 4.50 0.85
C ILE A 172 0.29 5.37 -0.29
N GLU A 173 1.49 5.05 -0.79
CA GLU A 173 1.97 5.70 -2.02
C GLU A 173 1.01 5.37 -3.18
N SER A 174 0.54 6.39 -3.90
CA SER A 174 -0.54 6.23 -4.90
C SER A 174 -0.23 5.18 -5.97
N LYS A 175 1.03 5.07 -6.38
CA LYS A 175 1.49 4.04 -7.33
C LYS A 175 1.29 2.63 -6.75
N LEU A 176 1.71 2.41 -5.51
CA LEU A 176 1.58 1.14 -4.82
C LEU A 176 0.10 0.82 -4.56
N TYR A 177 -0.71 1.80 -4.17
CA TYR A 177 -2.15 1.62 -4.00
C TYR A 177 -2.79 1.14 -5.29
N ASN A 178 -2.57 1.82 -6.43
CA ASN A 178 -3.19 1.43 -7.70
C ASN A 178 -2.81 0.00 -8.11
N GLN A 179 -1.58 -0.41 -7.86
CA GLN A 179 -1.15 -1.78 -8.14
C GLN A 179 -1.87 -2.80 -7.25
N ILE A 180 -2.00 -2.49 -5.96
CA ILE A 180 -2.72 -3.34 -5.00
C ILE A 180 -4.22 -3.39 -5.33
N ASP A 181 -4.81 -2.26 -5.68
CA ASP A 181 -6.22 -2.11 -6.07
C ASP A 181 -6.52 -2.96 -7.31
N ASN A 182 -5.72 -2.77 -8.38
CA ASN A 182 -5.80 -3.60 -9.59
C ASN A 182 -5.63 -5.09 -9.26
N PHE A 183 -4.71 -5.46 -8.37
CA PHE A 183 -4.59 -6.85 -7.93
C PHE A 183 -5.88 -7.36 -7.27
N PHE A 184 -6.54 -6.59 -6.41
CA PHE A 184 -7.78 -7.08 -5.78
C PHE A 184 -8.98 -7.09 -6.72
N GLU A 185 -9.09 -6.15 -7.65
CA GLU A 185 -10.21 -6.06 -8.58
C GLU A 185 -10.07 -6.97 -9.80
N GLU A 186 -8.86 -7.09 -10.35
CA GLU A 186 -8.65 -7.72 -11.65
C GLU A 186 -8.18 -9.18 -11.56
N ASN A 187 -7.50 -9.56 -10.47
CA ASN A 187 -6.86 -10.87 -10.36
C ASN A 187 -7.82 -12.04 -10.47
N GLU A 188 -7.56 -12.91 -11.45
CA GLU A 188 -8.41 -14.05 -11.78
C GLU A 188 -8.45 -15.11 -10.67
N LEU A 189 -7.36 -15.28 -9.92
CA LEU A 189 -7.29 -16.25 -8.82
C LEU A 189 -8.18 -15.79 -7.65
N LEU A 190 -8.16 -14.51 -7.27
CA LEU A 190 -9.07 -13.97 -6.26
C LEU A 190 -10.54 -14.05 -6.70
N LYS A 191 -10.83 -13.75 -7.98
CA LYS A 191 -12.18 -13.93 -8.55
C LYS A 191 -12.64 -15.38 -8.43
N MET A 192 -11.79 -16.34 -8.75
CA MET A 192 -12.09 -17.77 -8.59
C MET A 192 -12.39 -18.12 -7.13
N MET A 193 -11.57 -17.66 -6.18
CA MET A 193 -11.78 -17.93 -4.75
C MET A 193 -13.13 -17.43 -4.26
N ASN A 194 -13.59 -16.28 -4.76
CA ASN A 194 -14.89 -15.70 -4.41
C ASN A 194 -16.08 -16.51 -4.97
N LEU A 195 -15.89 -17.18 -6.11
CA LEU A 195 -16.93 -17.95 -6.80
C LEU A 195 -17.06 -19.41 -6.30
N ILE A 196 -16.26 -19.83 -5.32
CA ILE A 196 -16.24 -21.21 -4.81
C ILE A 196 -17.62 -21.68 -4.36
N ASP A 197 -18.39 -20.84 -3.66
CA ASP A 197 -19.71 -21.24 -3.17
C ASP A 197 -20.76 -21.34 -4.29
N ASP A 198 -20.64 -20.50 -5.32
CA ASP A 198 -21.50 -20.58 -6.50
C ASP A 198 -21.19 -21.83 -7.32
N ILE A 199 -19.91 -22.21 -7.40
CA ILE A 199 -19.44 -23.47 -7.99
C ILE A 199 -20.00 -24.68 -7.20
N LYS A 200 -19.96 -24.65 -5.86
CA LYS A 200 -20.55 -25.68 -5.00
C LYS A 200 -22.05 -25.84 -5.29
N LYS A 201 -22.81 -24.74 -5.29
CA LYS A 201 -24.27 -24.73 -5.52
C LYS A 201 -24.66 -25.17 -6.93
N ALA A 202 -23.92 -24.75 -7.95
CA ALA A 202 -24.19 -25.10 -9.34
C ALA A 202 -24.11 -26.61 -9.57
N HIS A 203 -23.13 -27.29 -8.96
CA HIS A 203 -23.03 -28.75 -9.01
C HIS A 203 -24.21 -29.45 -8.34
N ASP A 204 -24.70 -28.94 -7.20
CA ASP A 204 -25.79 -29.60 -6.46
C ASP A 204 -27.14 -29.51 -7.19
N ASN A 205 -27.36 -28.43 -7.93
CA ASN A 205 -28.60 -28.20 -8.68
C ASN A 205 -28.54 -28.73 -10.12
N ASP A 206 -27.35 -28.75 -10.74
CA ASP A 206 -27.16 -29.05 -12.14
C ASP A 206 -26.01 -30.06 -12.24
N LYS A 207 -26.32 -31.36 -12.34
CA LYS A 207 -25.32 -32.43 -12.59
C LYS A 207 -24.61 -32.28 -13.95
N SER A 208 -24.88 -31.19 -14.68
CA SER A 208 -24.24 -30.84 -15.93
C SER A 208 -22.84 -30.27 -15.70
N TYR A 209 -21.85 -31.09 -16.02
CA TYR A 209 -20.44 -30.73 -15.98
C TYR A 209 -20.07 -29.57 -16.94
N ASP A 210 -20.95 -29.16 -17.86
CA ASP A 210 -20.64 -28.13 -18.89
C ASP A 210 -20.49 -26.71 -18.32
N LYS A 211 -21.32 -26.29 -17.35
CA LYS A 211 -21.19 -24.97 -16.72
C LYS A 211 -19.88 -24.88 -15.92
N LEU A 212 -19.58 -25.94 -15.19
CA LEU A 212 -18.36 -26.07 -14.40
C LEU A 212 -17.11 -26.12 -15.29
N HIS A 213 -17.19 -26.78 -16.46
CA HIS A 213 -16.11 -26.81 -17.44
C HIS A 213 -15.86 -25.42 -18.02
N LYS A 214 -16.92 -24.64 -18.27
CA LYS A 214 -16.77 -23.24 -18.71
C LYS A 214 -16.08 -22.38 -17.67
N TYR A 215 -16.42 -22.52 -16.38
CA TYR A 215 -15.73 -21.82 -15.30
C TYR A 215 -14.25 -22.22 -15.21
N ALA A 216 -13.95 -23.52 -15.12
CA ALA A 216 -12.55 -23.98 -15.09
C ALA A 216 -11.75 -23.50 -16.33
N LYS A 217 -12.33 -23.63 -17.53
CA LYS A 217 -11.67 -23.23 -18.77
C LYS A 217 -11.49 -21.72 -18.92
N SER A 218 -12.36 -20.90 -18.32
CA SER A 218 -12.17 -19.44 -18.30
C SER A 218 -11.07 -19.01 -17.33
N PHE A 219 -10.93 -19.68 -16.18
CA PHE A 219 -9.96 -19.30 -15.14
C PHE A 219 -8.55 -19.88 -15.36
N PHE A 220 -8.42 -21.01 -16.06
CA PHE A 220 -7.14 -21.72 -16.22
C PHE A 220 -6.53 -21.59 -17.62
N ARG A 221 -6.62 -20.40 -18.23
CA ARG A 221 -5.77 -20.13 -19.39
C ARG A 221 -4.33 -19.98 -18.89
N LYS A 222 -3.49 -20.95 -19.21
CA LYS A 222 -2.09 -21.02 -18.77
C LYS A 222 -1.28 -19.73 -19.03
N SER A 223 -1.54 -19.05 -20.14
CA SER A 223 -0.93 -17.74 -20.46
C SER A 223 -1.35 -16.63 -19.49
N SER A 224 -2.62 -16.63 -19.04
CA SER A 224 -3.14 -15.66 -18.08
C SER A 224 -2.58 -15.89 -16.67
N LEU A 225 -2.43 -17.16 -16.28
CA LEU A 225 -1.93 -17.54 -14.97
C LEU A 225 -0.47 -17.07 -14.75
N GLU A 226 0.42 -17.27 -15.72
CA GLU A 226 1.81 -16.86 -15.61
C GLU A 226 1.95 -15.33 -15.46
N GLU A 227 1.17 -14.57 -16.22
CA GLU A 227 1.13 -13.10 -16.12
C GLU A 227 0.63 -12.65 -14.75
N ASN A 228 -0.48 -13.23 -14.27
CA ASN A 228 -1.03 -12.96 -12.95
C ASN A 228 -0.03 -13.25 -11.82
N LEU A 229 0.67 -14.40 -11.86
CA LEU A 229 1.65 -14.76 -10.84
C LEU A 229 2.87 -13.82 -10.84
N LYS A 230 3.34 -13.42 -12.02
CA LYS A 230 4.42 -12.42 -12.15
C LYS A 230 4.00 -11.07 -11.61
N GLU A 231 2.77 -10.65 -11.88
CA GLU A 231 2.23 -9.40 -11.37
C GLU A 231 2.17 -9.39 -9.85
N ILE A 232 1.61 -10.44 -9.23
CA ILE A 232 1.56 -10.60 -7.77
C ILE A 232 2.96 -10.50 -7.17
N LEU A 233 3.92 -11.26 -7.71
CA LEU A 233 5.29 -11.28 -7.24
C LEU A 233 5.92 -9.89 -7.32
N ASN A 234 5.68 -9.16 -8.42
CA ASN A 234 6.19 -7.82 -8.61
C ASN A 234 5.60 -6.83 -7.59
N ILE A 235 4.28 -6.88 -7.35
CA ILE A 235 3.61 -6.03 -6.35
C ILE A 235 4.18 -6.29 -4.96
N MET A 236 4.37 -7.56 -4.60
CA MET A 236 4.95 -7.94 -3.31
C MET A 236 6.39 -7.44 -3.15
N LYS A 237 7.21 -7.47 -4.21
CA LYS A 237 8.58 -6.94 -4.18
C LYS A 237 8.59 -5.44 -3.93
N ILE A 238 7.79 -4.69 -4.69
CA ILE A 238 7.66 -3.23 -4.52
C ILE A 238 7.18 -2.91 -3.10
N PHE A 239 6.17 -3.64 -2.61
CA PHE A 239 5.67 -3.48 -1.26
C PHE A 239 6.76 -3.75 -0.21
N ASN A 240 7.51 -4.87 -0.32
CA ASN A 240 8.57 -5.22 0.63
C ASN A 240 9.69 -4.19 0.63
N GLU A 241 10.09 -3.65 -0.53
CA GLU A 241 11.08 -2.58 -0.61
C GLU A 241 10.62 -1.33 0.16
N GLU A 242 9.37 -0.90 -0.05
CA GLU A 242 8.81 0.23 0.69
C GLU A 242 8.67 -0.05 2.18
N TYR A 243 8.22 -1.26 2.54
CA TYR A 243 7.97 -1.65 3.92
C TYR A 243 9.28 -1.73 4.72
N LYS A 244 10.34 -2.24 4.10
CA LYS A 244 11.69 -2.29 4.65
C LYS A 244 12.31 -0.91 4.76
N LYS A 245 12.15 -0.07 3.74
CA LYS A 245 12.65 1.30 3.73
C LYS A 245 12.03 2.18 4.82
N ASN A 246 10.74 2.01 5.08
CA ASN A 246 10.01 2.87 6.00
C ASN A 246 9.98 2.32 7.44
N TRP A 247 9.97 1.00 7.64
CA TRP A 247 9.86 0.39 8.99
C TRP A 247 10.80 -0.79 9.26
N ASN A 248 11.75 -1.09 8.36
CA ASN A 248 12.67 -2.24 8.47
C ASN A 248 11.94 -3.59 8.68
N LYS A 249 10.79 -3.75 8.03
CA LYS A 249 9.97 -4.98 8.06
C LYS A 249 9.84 -5.58 6.67
N GLU A 250 9.59 -6.89 6.61
CA GLU A 250 9.44 -7.63 5.37
C GLU A 250 8.33 -8.69 5.51
N ILE A 251 7.66 -9.02 4.40
CA ILE A 251 6.75 -10.16 4.35
C ILE A 251 7.61 -11.43 4.27
N GLU A 252 7.67 -12.16 5.38
CA GLU A 252 8.28 -13.49 5.44
C GLU A 252 7.31 -14.58 4.99
N LEU A 253 7.82 -15.59 4.29
CA LEU A 253 7.18 -16.92 4.26
C LEU A 253 7.40 -17.56 5.62
N LYS A 254 6.45 -17.42 6.55
CA LYS A 254 6.52 -18.24 7.76
C LYS A 254 6.08 -19.64 7.40
N SER A 255 6.97 -20.61 7.63
CA SER A 255 6.58 -22.01 7.74
C SER A 255 5.56 -22.13 8.87
N PHE A 256 4.36 -22.60 8.52
CA PHE A 256 3.42 -23.14 9.49
C PHE A 256 3.73 -24.61 9.70
#